data_AF-A0A1G9HK78-F1
#
_entry.id   AF-A0A1G9HK78-F1
#
_cell.length_a   1.000
_cell.length_b   1.000
_cell.length_c   1.000
_cell.angle_alpha   90.00
_cell.angle_beta   90.00
_cell.angle_gamma   90.00
#
_symmetry.space_group_name_H-M   'P 1'
#
loop_
_entity.id
_entity.type
_entity.pdbx_description
1 polymer ?
#
loop_
_entity_poly.entity_id
_entity_poly.type
_entity_poly.pdbx_seq_one_letter_code
_entity_poly.pdbx_strand_id
1 'polypeptide(L)'
;MSPHPLRPGEGQFPPDQIRVPIPPTRFQASETGILRQPPDVPVVESYRQTVVRIWPQGGEHPAFDLVPDPESDTTDTPAALFGDDTVEVFVLSGVKAFRSLTTRTEDAETLHALHWRLDFQGWDWCPTVATSPDRQWVEGGALVRNCDLEEAQDQARFHGQNVILRWDEHGMAPAPTLPGVDVGDPTPVPVRLVPARTGCPLRRGADDGPCKVYGGPWTSASIAAAHVWGQHRAMLLDAFGCDVCHGEGGRNTRGATDLFTPSREGGWQWGVPRTRERLGADE
;
A
#
# COMPACT_ATOMS: atom_id res chain seq x y z
N MET A 1 3.59 -26.46 -24.58
CA MET A 1 2.91 -27.26 -23.55
C MET A 1 2.56 -26.33 -22.41
N SER A 2 1.28 -26.09 -22.14
CA SER A 2 0.87 -25.28 -20.99
C SER A 2 1.23 -26.03 -19.71
N PRO A 3 1.93 -25.42 -18.74
CA PRO A 3 2.25 -26.09 -17.49
C PRO A 3 0.94 -26.42 -16.77
N HIS A 4 0.74 -27.70 -16.46
CA HIS A 4 -0.39 -28.13 -15.64
C HIS A 4 -0.32 -27.46 -14.26
N PRO A 5 -1.46 -27.07 -13.66
CA PRO A 5 -1.47 -26.59 -12.28
C PRO A 5 -0.89 -27.65 -11.35
N LEU A 6 -0.04 -27.22 -10.42
CA LEU A 6 0.58 -28.07 -9.41
C LEU A 6 -0.50 -28.82 -8.60
N ARG A 7 -0.34 -30.14 -8.43
CA ARG A 7 -1.28 -30.96 -7.65
C ARG A 7 -1.22 -30.59 -6.16
N PRO A 8 -2.27 -30.91 -5.36
CA PRO A 8 -2.21 -30.72 -3.90
C PRO A 8 -0.98 -31.42 -3.31
N GLY A 9 -0.12 -30.67 -2.60
CA GLY A 9 1.08 -31.21 -1.97
C GLY A 9 2.31 -31.35 -2.87
N GLU A 10 2.17 -31.17 -4.19
CA GLU A 10 3.27 -31.19 -5.15
C GLU A 10 3.67 -29.75 -5.48
N GLY A 11 4.34 -29.09 -4.54
CA GLY A 11 4.89 -27.76 -4.76
C GLY A 11 5.32 -27.16 -3.44
N GLN A 12 6.61 -26.95 -3.26
CA GLN A 12 7.08 -26.05 -2.22
C GLN A 12 6.66 -24.64 -2.64
N PHE A 13 6.02 -23.91 -1.72
CA PHE A 13 5.85 -22.47 -1.91
C PHE A 13 7.25 -21.88 -2.12
N PRO A 14 7.46 -21.06 -3.17
CA PRO A 14 8.73 -20.38 -3.33
C PRO A 14 9.06 -19.61 -2.04
N PRO A 15 10.32 -19.64 -1.57
CA PRO A 15 10.70 -18.96 -0.34
C PRO A 15 10.51 -17.44 -0.41
N ASP A 16 10.40 -16.91 -1.62
CA ASP A 16 10.16 -15.51 -1.95
C ASP A 16 8.68 -15.19 -2.24
N GLN A 17 7.76 -16.17 -2.16
CA GLN A 17 6.32 -15.92 -2.32
C GLN A 17 5.79 -15.09 -1.15
N ILE A 18 5.14 -13.98 -1.47
CA ILE A 18 4.48 -13.13 -0.48
C ILE A 18 3.28 -13.85 0.12
N ARG A 19 3.17 -13.79 1.45
CA ARG A 19 2.01 -14.27 2.21
C ARG A 19 0.81 -13.38 1.87
N VAL A 20 -0.16 -13.93 1.14
CA VAL A 20 -1.43 -13.23 0.92
C VAL A 20 -2.29 -13.39 2.16
N PRO A 21 -2.62 -12.28 2.83
CA PRO A 21 -3.41 -12.34 4.05
C PRO A 21 -4.89 -12.57 3.65
N ILE A 22 -5.66 -13.25 4.52
CA ILE A 22 -7.07 -13.62 4.26
C ILE A 22 -8.04 -12.49 4.68
N PRO A 23 -8.74 -11.80 3.75
CA PRO A 23 -9.69 -10.76 4.10
C PRO A 23 -10.95 -11.36 4.74
N PRO A 24 -11.48 -10.76 5.81
CA PRO A 24 -12.85 -11.04 6.24
C PRO A 24 -13.82 -10.52 5.17
N THR A 25 -14.79 -11.35 4.79
CA THR A 25 -15.87 -10.90 3.91
C THR A 25 -16.90 -10.08 4.69
N ARG A 26 -17.60 -9.15 4.03
CA ARG A 26 -18.70 -8.35 4.63
C ARG A 26 -19.77 -9.23 5.30
N PHE A 27 -20.00 -10.41 4.73
CA PHE A 27 -20.91 -11.42 5.26
C PHE A 27 -20.37 -12.06 6.56
N GLN A 28 -19.13 -12.56 6.56
CA GLN A 28 -18.51 -13.13 7.76
C GLN A 28 -18.37 -12.12 8.91
N ALA A 29 -18.10 -10.86 8.57
CA ALA A 29 -18.12 -9.74 9.50
C ALA A 29 -19.47 -9.61 10.23
N SER A 30 -20.57 -9.80 9.52
CA SER A 30 -21.93 -9.70 10.06
C SER A 30 -22.31 -10.89 10.97
N GLU A 31 -21.73 -12.07 10.73
CA GLU A 31 -22.00 -13.30 11.48
C GLU A 31 -21.11 -13.46 12.72
N THR A 32 -19.80 -13.26 12.54
CA THR A 32 -18.79 -13.53 13.59
C THR A 32 -18.53 -12.33 14.49
N GLY A 33 -18.92 -11.13 14.06
CA GLY A 33 -18.55 -9.88 14.73
C GLY A 33 -17.06 -9.54 14.65
N ILE A 34 -16.23 -10.40 14.04
CA ILE A 34 -14.80 -10.21 13.84
C ILE A 34 -14.62 -9.50 12.51
N LEU A 35 -14.33 -8.20 12.58
CA LEU A 35 -14.07 -7.37 11.41
C LEU A 35 -12.61 -7.42 10.96
N ARG A 36 -11.72 -8.01 11.78
CA ARG A 36 -10.29 -7.69 11.76
C ARG A 36 -9.43 -8.64 12.61
N GLN A 37 -8.27 -9.05 12.09
CA GLN A 37 -7.21 -9.70 12.87
C GLN A 37 -6.11 -8.69 13.22
N PRO A 38 -5.42 -8.85 14.38
CA PRO A 38 -4.26 -8.03 14.70
C PRO A 38 -3.16 -8.24 13.64
N PRO A 39 -2.48 -7.17 13.19
CA PRO A 39 -1.41 -7.30 12.20
C PRO A 39 -0.20 -8.02 12.82
N ASP A 40 0.62 -8.63 11.98
CA ASP A 40 1.92 -9.19 12.38
C ASP A 40 2.88 -8.09 12.87
N VAL A 41 2.70 -6.84 12.39
CA VAL A 41 3.50 -5.66 12.75
C VAL A 41 2.56 -4.53 13.23
N PRO A 42 2.84 -3.80 14.32
CA PRO A 42 2.01 -2.67 14.77
C PRO A 42 2.00 -1.49 13.79
N VAL A 43 0.86 -0.77 13.68
CA VAL A 43 0.70 0.40 12.78
C VAL A 43 1.85 1.40 12.90
N VAL A 44 2.18 1.77 14.14
CA VAL A 44 3.26 2.73 14.44
C VAL A 44 4.63 2.24 13.94
N GLU A 45 4.88 0.94 13.95
CA GLU A 45 6.13 0.36 13.44
C GLU A 45 6.13 0.30 11.91
N SER A 46 4.97 0.13 11.27
CA SER A 46 4.89 0.07 9.81
C SER A 46 5.23 1.37 9.09
N TYR A 47 5.09 2.52 9.75
CA TYR A 47 5.55 3.79 9.19
C TYR A 47 7.04 3.75 8.85
N ARG A 48 7.84 3.11 9.72
CA ARG A 48 9.30 2.98 9.60
C ARG A 48 9.73 1.97 8.54
N GLN A 49 8.85 1.03 8.20
CA GLN A 49 9.11 -0.04 7.23
C GLN A 49 8.42 0.21 5.89
N THR A 50 7.75 1.34 5.71
CA THR A 50 6.98 1.62 4.49
C THR A 50 7.91 1.77 3.29
N VAL A 51 7.64 0.99 2.24
CA VAL A 51 8.23 1.20 0.91
C VAL A 51 7.30 2.13 0.13
N VAL A 52 7.86 3.19 -0.47
CA VAL A 52 7.10 4.13 -1.30
C VAL A 52 7.57 4.01 -2.75
N ARG A 53 6.70 3.55 -3.64
CA ARG A 53 6.90 3.64 -5.07
C ARG A 53 6.52 5.03 -5.56
N ILE A 54 7.36 5.62 -6.38
CA ILE A 54 7.26 7.00 -6.86
C ILE A 54 7.34 6.99 -8.39
N TRP A 55 6.47 7.76 -9.05
CA TRP A 55 6.52 8.00 -10.51
C TRP A 55 6.84 9.46 -10.81
N PRO A 56 8.11 9.89 -10.80
CA PRO A 56 8.49 11.30 -10.89
C PRO A 56 7.99 12.00 -12.16
N GLN A 57 7.86 11.25 -13.25
CA GLN A 57 7.41 11.72 -14.56
C GLN A 57 5.99 11.24 -14.92
N GLY A 58 5.25 10.67 -13.96
CA GLY A 58 3.92 10.11 -14.17
C GLY A 58 3.91 8.60 -14.48
N GLY A 59 2.71 8.01 -14.48
CA GLY A 59 2.49 6.56 -14.45
C GLY A 59 2.96 5.77 -15.68
N GLU A 60 3.30 6.45 -16.78
CA GLU A 60 3.82 5.84 -18.01
C GLU A 60 5.36 5.76 -18.06
N HIS A 61 6.03 6.31 -17.05
CA HIS A 61 7.49 6.38 -16.94
C HIS A 61 8.03 5.41 -15.88
N PRO A 62 9.33 5.04 -15.95
CA PRO A 62 9.94 4.18 -14.94
C PRO A 62 9.76 4.74 -13.52
N ALA A 63 9.30 3.88 -12.62
CA ALA A 63 9.15 4.21 -11.22
C ALA A 63 10.44 3.94 -10.43
N PHE A 64 10.51 4.52 -9.23
CA PHE A 64 11.54 4.24 -8.24
C PHE A 64 10.88 3.77 -6.95
N ASP A 65 11.48 2.82 -6.26
CA ASP A 65 11.11 2.43 -4.92
C ASP A 65 12.04 3.14 -3.92
N LEU A 66 11.45 3.89 -2.99
CA LEU A 66 12.10 4.41 -1.80
C LEU A 66 11.95 3.36 -0.70
N VAL A 67 13.07 2.73 -0.34
CA VAL A 67 13.10 1.56 0.55
C VAL A 67 13.81 1.93 1.86
N PRO A 68 13.23 1.65 3.03
CA PRO A 68 13.90 1.84 4.32
C PRO A 68 15.16 0.99 4.44
N ASP A 69 16.24 1.59 4.92
CA ASP A 69 17.55 0.98 5.13
C ASP A 69 18.12 1.40 6.49
N PRO A 70 17.55 0.92 7.61
CA PRO A 70 17.88 1.40 8.96
C PRO A 70 19.31 1.07 9.40
N GLU A 71 20.02 0.20 8.68
CA GLU A 71 21.41 -0.18 8.95
C GLU A 71 22.41 0.72 8.21
N SER A 72 21.95 1.59 7.30
CA SER A 72 22.80 2.49 6.53
C SER A 72 23.13 3.77 7.30
N ASP A 73 24.39 4.19 7.24
CA ASP A 73 24.86 5.49 7.75
C ASP A 73 24.53 6.66 6.80
N THR A 74 23.98 6.37 5.62
CA THR A 74 23.65 7.35 4.57
C THR A 74 22.22 7.19 4.09
N THR A 75 21.60 8.29 3.66
CA THR A 75 20.24 8.29 3.10
C THR A 75 20.24 9.00 1.75
N ASP A 76 19.43 8.49 0.83
CA ASP A 76 19.11 9.22 -0.39
C ASP A 76 18.11 10.35 -0.06
N THR A 77 18.25 11.48 -0.76
CA THR A 77 17.48 12.69 -0.52
C THR A 77 16.52 12.97 -1.68
N PRO A 78 15.48 13.81 -1.49
CA PRO A 78 14.56 14.15 -2.58
C PRO A 78 15.26 14.76 -3.81
N ALA A 79 16.37 15.47 -3.60
CA ALA A 79 17.18 16.03 -4.67
C ALA A 79 17.70 14.99 -5.68
N ALA A 80 17.92 13.74 -5.26
CA ALA A 80 18.33 12.66 -6.15
C ALA A 80 17.29 12.33 -7.24
N LEU A 81 16.01 12.63 -7.00
CA LEU A 81 14.92 12.45 -7.97
C LEU A 81 14.49 13.75 -8.65
N PHE A 82 14.46 14.84 -7.90
CA PHE A 82 13.76 16.06 -8.30
C PHE A 82 14.70 17.26 -8.52
N GLY A 83 16.00 17.09 -8.29
CA GLY A 83 17.02 18.14 -8.42
C GLY A 83 17.29 18.89 -7.11
N ASP A 84 18.44 19.58 -7.07
CA ASP A 84 19.03 20.16 -5.85
C ASP A 84 18.14 21.17 -5.11
N ASP A 85 17.16 21.77 -5.79
CA ASP A 85 16.21 22.71 -5.18
C ASP A 85 15.13 22.01 -4.32
N THR A 86 15.01 20.68 -4.41
CA THR A 86 14.01 19.91 -3.64
C THR A 86 14.64 19.36 -2.36
N VAL A 87 14.42 20.07 -1.26
CA VAL A 87 14.98 19.71 0.07
C VAL A 87 14.08 18.76 0.87
N GLU A 88 12.77 18.84 0.68
CA GLU A 88 11.78 18.11 1.46
C GLU A 88 10.55 17.82 0.60
N VAL A 89 9.94 16.66 0.83
CA VAL A 89 8.69 16.23 0.19
C VAL A 89 7.80 15.48 1.16
N PHE A 90 6.50 15.46 0.89
CA PHE A 90 5.52 14.77 1.73
C PHE A 90 4.75 13.74 0.92
N VAL A 91 4.58 12.55 1.48
CA VAL A 91 3.77 11.47 0.92
C VAL A 91 2.43 11.44 1.63
N LEU A 92 1.38 11.69 0.86
CA LEU A 92 -0.01 11.70 1.27
C LEU A 92 -0.69 10.43 0.75
N SER A 93 -1.42 9.73 1.61
CA SER A 93 -2.19 8.55 1.22
C SER A 93 -3.57 8.93 0.69
N GLY A 94 -3.82 8.69 -0.59
CA GLY A 94 -5.11 8.97 -1.22
C GLY A 94 -6.20 7.96 -0.89
N VAL A 95 -5.95 7.02 0.02
CA VAL A 95 -6.92 6.01 0.39
C VAL A 95 -7.27 6.11 1.87
N LYS A 96 -8.58 6.05 2.15
CA LYS A 96 -9.21 5.87 3.47
C LYS A 96 -9.16 7.06 4.43
N ALA A 97 -10.31 7.33 5.06
CA ALA A 97 -10.34 7.97 6.36
C ALA A 97 -9.98 6.95 7.46
N PHE A 98 -9.12 7.35 8.40
CA PHE A 98 -8.64 6.52 9.52
C PHE A 98 -9.77 5.69 10.18
N ARG A 99 -9.53 4.39 10.42
CA ARG A 99 -10.48 3.40 11.00
C ARG A 99 -11.69 3.00 10.15
N SER A 100 -11.80 3.45 8.90
CA SER A 100 -12.88 3.01 8.00
C SER A 100 -12.46 1.82 7.14
N LEU A 101 -13.33 0.81 7.04
CA LEU A 101 -13.14 -0.31 6.10
C LEU A 101 -13.63 0.13 4.73
N THR A 102 -12.73 0.19 3.77
CA THR A 102 -13.02 0.58 2.38
C THR A 102 -12.85 -0.58 1.41
N THR A 103 -13.65 -0.55 0.37
CA THR A 103 -13.56 -1.38 -0.83
C THR A 103 -12.63 -0.73 -1.85
N ARG A 104 -12.27 -1.50 -2.88
CA ARG A 104 -11.43 -1.01 -3.98
C ARG A 104 -12.03 0.20 -4.70
N THR A 105 -13.36 0.26 -4.83
CA THR A 105 -14.04 1.38 -5.49
C THR A 105 -13.94 2.65 -4.65
N GLU A 106 -14.19 2.55 -3.34
CA GLU A 106 -14.10 3.70 -2.42
C GLU A 106 -12.66 4.24 -2.33
N ASP A 107 -11.65 3.36 -2.33
CA ASP A 107 -10.24 3.75 -2.39
C ASP A 107 -9.91 4.50 -3.68
N ALA A 108 -10.39 4.02 -4.83
CA ALA A 108 -10.17 4.67 -6.12
C ALA A 108 -10.84 6.05 -6.20
N GLU A 109 -12.04 6.20 -5.64
CA GLU A 109 -12.76 7.49 -5.57
C GLU A 109 -12.02 8.50 -4.68
N THR A 110 -11.53 8.05 -3.52
CA THR A 110 -10.78 8.90 -2.59
C THR A 110 -9.45 9.35 -3.22
N LEU A 111 -8.76 8.43 -3.90
CA LEU A 111 -7.50 8.71 -4.57
C LEU A 111 -7.70 9.72 -5.71
N HIS A 112 -8.74 9.51 -6.50
CA HIS A 112 -9.11 10.45 -7.57
C HIS A 112 -9.43 11.85 -7.01
N ALA A 113 -10.15 11.92 -5.89
CA ALA A 113 -10.44 13.19 -5.24
C ALA A 113 -9.18 13.91 -4.71
N LEU A 114 -8.20 13.17 -4.19
CA LEU A 114 -6.89 13.72 -3.79
C LEU A 114 -6.18 14.32 -5.01
N HIS A 115 -6.01 13.54 -6.07
CA HIS A 115 -5.31 14.00 -7.28
C HIS A 115 -5.99 15.22 -7.90
N TRP A 116 -7.31 15.16 -8.07
CA TRP A 116 -8.08 16.28 -8.60
C TRP A 116 -7.90 17.56 -7.80
N ARG A 117 -7.83 17.46 -6.47
CA ARG A 117 -7.65 18.63 -5.59
C ARG A 117 -6.25 19.20 -5.68
N LEU A 118 -5.22 18.35 -5.71
CA LEU A 118 -3.83 18.78 -5.89
C LEU A 118 -3.66 19.50 -7.25
N ASP A 119 -4.26 18.95 -8.32
CA ASP A 119 -4.29 19.58 -9.64
C ASP A 119 -5.03 20.93 -9.60
N PHE A 120 -6.20 20.97 -8.96
CA PHE A 120 -7.01 22.18 -8.84
C PHE A 120 -6.28 23.30 -8.09
N GLN A 121 -5.50 22.95 -7.08
CA GLN A 121 -4.69 23.90 -6.30
C GLN A 121 -3.36 24.25 -6.99
N GLY A 122 -3.03 23.62 -8.12
CA GLY A 122 -1.78 23.85 -8.84
C GLY A 122 -0.53 23.37 -8.09
N TRP A 123 -0.68 22.34 -7.25
CA TRP A 123 0.42 21.79 -6.47
C TRP A 123 1.38 21.00 -7.35
N ASP A 124 2.66 21.01 -6.99
CA ASP A 124 3.66 20.21 -7.69
C ASP A 124 3.71 18.81 -7.07
N TRP A 125 3.09 17.83 -7.73
CA TRP A 125 2.93 16.49 -7.19
C TRP A 125 3.23 15.39 -8.22
N CYS A 126 3.49 14.18 -7.72
CA CYS A 126 3.56 12.98 -8.56
C CYS A 126 2.88 11.78 -7.88
N PRO A 127 2.39 10.79 -8.65
CA PRO A 127 1.72 9.62 -8.07
C PRO A 127 2.67 8.81 -7.19
N THR A 128 2.14 8.24 -6.11
CA THR A 128 2.85 7.28 -5.28
C THR A 128 2.01 6.07 -4.92
N VAL A 129 2.69 5.01 -4.49
CA VAL A 129 2.09 3.86 -3.82
C VAL A 129 2.93 3.49 -2.60
N ALA A 130 2.32 3.51 -1.43
CA ALA A 130 2.91 2.99 -0.20
C ALA A 130 2.55 1.52 0.00
N THR A 131 3.50 0.72 0.49
CA THR A 131 3.29 -0.71 0.76
C THR A 131 4.22 -1.21 1.88
N SER A 132 3.88 -2.32 2.53
CA SER A 132 4.86 -3.01 3.40
C SER A 132 5.94 -3.70 2.58
N PRO A 133 7.10 -4.07 3.16
CA PRO A 133 8.15 -4.80 2.47
C PRO A 133 7.64 -6.14 1.89
N ASP A 134 6.70 -6.76 2.61
CA ASP A 134 6.01 -7.98 2.21
C ASP A 134 4.72 -7.73 1.40
N ARG A 135 4.45 -6.49 0.98
CA ARG A 135 3.28 -6.08 0.19
C ARG A 135 1.96 -6.65 0.69
N GLN A 136 1.82 -6.76 2.00
CA GLN A 136 0.60 -7.27 2.64
C GLN A 136 -0.56 -6.27 2.49
N TRP A 137 -0.22 -4.99 2.38
CA TRP A 137 -1.12 -3.89 2.12
C TRP A 137 -0.56 -2.97 1.03
N VAL A 138 -1.43 -2.19 0.40
CA VAL A 138 -1.04 -1.25 -0.65
C VAL A 138 -1.96 -0.04 -0.62
N GLU A 139 -1.38 1.16 -0.71
CA GLU A 139 -2.08 2.43 -0.60
C GLU A 139 -1.61 3.37 -1.70
N GLY A 140 -2.52 3.76 -2.60
CA GLY A 140 -2.23 4.79 -3.59
C GLY A 140 -2.23 6.17 -2.96
N GLY A 141 -1.44 7.08 -3.51
CA GLY A 141 -1.28 8.42 -2.95
C GLY A 141 -0.65 9.41 -3.90
N ALA A 142 -0.09 10.46 -3.31
CA ALA A 142 0.67 11.50 -3.98
C ALA A 142 1.89 11.86 -3.15
N LEU A 143 3.00 12.18 -3.82
CA LEU A 143 4.12 12.89 -3.24
C LEU A 143 4.04 14.33 -3.70
N VAL A 144 3.98 15.24 -2.74
CA VAL A 144 3.89 16.68 -2.98
C VAL A 144 5.23 17.35 -2.70
N ARG A 145 5.53 18.38 -3.49
CA ARG A 145 6.75 19.17 -3.46
C ARG A 145 6.40 20.65 -3.32
N ASN A 146 7.38 21.45 -2.92
CA ASN A 146 7.25 22.92 -2.85
C ASN A 146 6.09 23.41 -1.97
N CYS A 147 5.73 22.65 -0.94
CA CYS A 147 4.79 23.04 0.11
C CYS A 147 5.47 22.90 1.46
N ASP A 148 4.98 23.58 2.48
CA ASP A 148 5.44 23.36 3.85
C ASP A 148 4.69 22.21 4.53
N LEU A 149 5.15 21.84 5.73
CA LEU A 149 4.57 20.77 6.51
C LEU A 149 3.13 21.08 6.94
N GLU A 150 2.81 22.33 7.26
CA GLU A 150 1.46 22.73 7.72
C GLU A 150 0.46 22.56 6.57
N GLU A 151 0.79 23.04 5.38
CA GLU A 151 -0.02 22.85 4.16
C GLU A 151 -0.23 21.37 3.84
N ALA A 152 0.84 20.56 3.89
CA ALA A 152 0.75 19.13 3.64
C ALA A 152 -0.14 18.42 4.67
N GLN A 153 -0.03 18.79 5.96
CA GLN A 153 -0.88 18.27 7.03
C GLN A 153 -2.34 18.68 6.83
N ASP A 154 -2.61 19.94 6.51
CA ASP A 154 -3.96 20.46 6.24
C ASP A 154 -4.65 19.69 5.12
N GLN A 155 -3.93 19.47 4.02
CA GLN A 155 -4.41 18.72 2.88
C GLN A 155 -4.64 17.25 3.24
N ALA A 156 -3.72 16.62 3.98
CA ALA A 156 -3.88 15.26 4.45
C ALA A 156 -5.11 15.09 5.39
N ARG A 157 -5.34 16.04 6.30
CA ARG A 157 -6.52 16.05 7.18
C ARG A 157 -7.82 16.18 6.40
N PHE A 158 -7.84 17.02 5.36
CA PHE A 158 -9.02 17.14 4.49
C PHE A 158 -9.40 15.80 3.87
N HIS A 159 -8.42 14.95 3.57
CA HIS A 159 -8.61 13.59 3.07
C HIS A 159 -8.71 12.51 4.17
N GLY A 160 -8.80 12.90 5.45
CA GLY A 160 -9.01 11.99 6.58
C GLY A 160 -7.76 11.21 7.02
N GLN A 161 -6.57 11.64 6.61
CA GLN A 161 -5.30 11.03 7.01
C GLN A 161 -4.82 11.60 8.36
N ASN A 162 -4.39 10.71 9.26
CA ASN A 162 -3.83 11.09 10.55
C ASN A 162 -2.31 11.20 10.52
N VAL A 163 -1.65 10.56 9.56
CA VAL A 163 -0.19 10.53 9.43
C VAL A 163 0.19 10.67 7.96
N ILE A 164 1.16 11.54 7.69
CA ILE A 164 1.87 11.61 6.40
C ILE A 164 3.30 11.13 6.60
N LEU A 165 3.98 10.78 5.50
CA LEU A 165 5.42 10.50 5.55
C LEU A 165 6.18 11.72 5.00
N ARG A 166 7.11 12.23 5.78
CA ARG A 166 8.04 13.27 5.39
C ARG A 166 9.33 12.63 4.91
N TRP A 167 9.88 13.08 3.79
CA TRP A 167 11.18 12.67 3.29
C TRP A 167 12.07 13.88 3.06
N ASP A 168 13.21 13.90 3.73
CA ASP A 168 14.19 14.99 3.73
C ASP A 168 15.64 14.44 3.71
N GLU A 169 16.62 15.32 4.01
CA GLU A 169 18.04 14.97 4.07
C GLU A 169 18.43 13.98 5.19
N HIS A 170 17.54 13.73 6.15
CA HIS A 170 17.74 12.79 7.26
C HIS A 170 17.04 11.44 7.02
N GLY A 171 16.22 11.34 5.97
CA GLY A 171 15.52 10.12 5.58
C GLY A 171 14.01 10.29 5.66
N MET A 172 13.30 9.21 5.94
CA MET A 172 11.84 9.20 5.98
C MET A 172 11.31 9.10 7.41
N ALA A 173 10.40 9.98 7.79
CA ALA A 173 9.79 10.02 9.11
C ALA A 173 8.26 10.16 9.04
N PRO A 174 7.50 9.52 9.94
CA PRO A 174 6.09 9.82 10.07
C PRO A 174 5.89 11.19 10.70
N ALA A 175 4.97 11.98 10.13
CA ALA A 175 4.52 13.24 10.71
C ALA A 175 3.01 13.15 11.02
N PRO A 176 2.60 13.38 12.28
CA PRO A 176 1.19 13.42 12.63
C PRO A 176 0.53 14.64 11.98
N THR A 177 -0.72 14.50 11.55
CA THR A 177 -1.47 15.61 10.95
C THR A 177 -2.23 16.44 12.00
N LEU A 178 -2.41 15.89 13.21
CA LEU A 178 -3.07 16.52 14.36
C LEU A 178 -2.32 16.24 15.68
N PRO A 179 -2.41 17.15 16.67
CA PRO A 179 -1.93 16.89 18.02
C PRO A 179 -2.59 15.63 18.63
N GLY A 180 -1.78 14.79 19.28
CA GLY A 180 -2.24 13.58 19.96
C GLY A 180 -2.37 12.34 19.06
N VAL A 181 -2.06 12.43 17.76
CA VAL A 181 -1.89 11.25 16.92
C VAL A 181 -0.58 10.54 17.30
N ASP A 182 -0.69 9.26 17.65
CA ASP A 182 0.46 8.41 17.94
C ASP A 182 1.11 7.91 16.63
N VAL A 183 2.37 8.32 16.43
CA VAL A 183 3.21 7.91 15.30
C VAL A 183 4.32 6.94 15.71
N GLY A 184 4.38 6.54 16.99
CA GLY A 184 5.51 5.78 17.53
C GLY A 184 6.79 6.60 17.58
N ASP A 185 7.90 6.02 17.13
CA ASP A 185 9.20 6.69 17.04
C ASP A 185 9.27 7.57 15.77
N PRO A 186 9.30 8.91 15.92
CA PRO A 186 9.34 9.85 14.79
C PRO A 186 10.75 10.04 14.22
N THR A 187 11.78 9.37 14.76
CA THR A 187 13.16 9.50 14.26
C THR A 187 13.22 9.08 12.78
N PRO A 188 13.78 9.93 11.89
CA PRO A 188 13.95 9.57 10.48
C PRO A 188 14.68 8.24 10.30
N VAL A 189 14.15 7.42 9.39
CA VAL A 189 14.78 6.17 8.96
C VAL A 189 15.53 6.45 7.66
N PRO A 190 16.83 6.12 7.56
CA PRO A 190 17.55 6.22 6.30
C PRO A 190 16.85 5.43 5.19
N VAL A 191 16.85 5.96 3.98
CA VAL A 191 16.18 5.36 2.82
C VAL A 191 17.12 5.25 1.63
N ARG A 192 16.86 4.24 0.79
CA ARG A 192 17.55 4.00 -0.47
C ARG A 192 16.57 4.13 -1.62
N LEU A 193 16.98 4.88 -2.62
CA LEU A 193 16.28 5.00 -3.88
C LEU A 193 16.79 3.94 -4.85
N VAL A 194 15.90 3.03 -5.25
CA VAL A 194 16.23 1.96 -6.21
C VAL A 194 15.25 1.99 -7.38
N PRO A 195 15.69 1.65 -8.60
CA PRO A 195 14.76 1.46 -9.71
C PRO A 195 13.68 0.44 -9.34
N ALA A 196 12.41 0.79 -9.59
CA ALA A 196 11.29 -0.08 -9.28
C ALA A 196 11.41 -1.37 -10.09
N ARG A 197 11.38 -2.51 -9.41
CA ARG A 197 11.51 -3.79 -10.10
C ARG A 197 10.21 -4.16 -10.81
N THR A 198 10.36 -4.68 -12.03
CA THR A 198 9.29 -5.30 -12.83
C THR A 198 9.24 -6.80 -12.57
N GLY A 199 8.09 -7.43 -12.77
CA GLY A 199 7.85 -8.84 -12.49
C GLY A 199 6.68 -9.04 -11.52
N CYS A 200 6.41 -10.30 -11.17
CA CYS A 200 5.24 -10.62 -10.35
C CYS A 200 5.21 -9.83 -9.02
N PRO A 201 4.18 -9.01 -8.74
CA PRO A 201 4.13 -8.21 -7.52
C PRO A 201 3.96 -9.06 -6.24
N LEU A 202 3.66 -10.35 -6.37
CA LEU A 202 3.51 -11.28 -5.25
C LEU A 202 4.80 -12.06 -4.92
N ARG A 203 5.95 -11.64 -5.44
CA ARG A 203 7.25 -12.24 -5.14
C ARG A 203 8.22 -11.19 -4.61
N ARG A 204 8.96 -11.54 -3.55
CA ARG A 204 10.07 -10.73 -3.03
C ARG A 204 11.16 -10.66 -4.09
N GLY A 205 11.63 -9.46 -4.37
CA GLY A 205 12.77 -9.26 -5.28
C GLY A 205 12.44 -9.24 -6.78
N ALA A 206 11.17 -9.40 -7.17
CA ALA A 206 10.65 -9.34 -8.54
C ALA A 206 11.45 -10.15 -9.58
N ASP A 207 10.92 -11.33 -9.90
CA ASP A 207 11.42 -12.17 -10.99
C ASP A 207 10.75 -11.77 -12.31
N ASP A 208 11.50 -11.86 -13.42
CA ASP A 208 11.06 -11.72 -14.83
C ASP A 208 10.03 -12.78 -15.28
N GLY A 209 9.40 -13.49 -14.34
CA GLY A 209 8.45 -14.57 -14.59
C GLY A 209 7.00 -14.16 -14.35
N PRO A 210 6.03 -14.79 -15.06
CA PRO A 210 4.62 -14.51 -14.85
C PRO A 210 4.19 -14.88 -13.43
N CYS A 211 3.23 -14.14 -12.88
CA CYS A 211 2.63 -14.47 -11.60
C CYS A 211 1.88 -15.80 -11.66
N LYS A 212 2.30 -16.76 -10.83
CA LYS A 212 1.65 -18.06 -10.72
C LYS A 212 1.02 -18.23 -9.34
N VAL A 213 -0.22 -18.70 -9.33
CA VAL A 213 -0.85 -19.19 -8.10
C VAL A 213 -0.15 -20.48 -7.69
N TYR A 214 0.31 -20.56 -6.44
CA TYR A 214 0.86 -21.79 -5.86
C TYR A 214 -0.19 -22.44 -4.96
N GLY A 215 -0.63 -23.65 -5.34
CA GLY A 215 -1.69 -24.40 -4.66
C GLY A 215 -3.12 -24.01 -5.11
N GLY A 216 -4.00 -25.02 -5.17
CA GLY A 216 -5.41 -24.88 -5.53
C GLY A 216 -5.73 -25.01 -7.04
N PRO A 217 -7.03 -25.09 -7.43
CA PRO A 217 -8.23 -25.04 -6.59
C PRO A 217 -8.89 -26.44 -6.42
N TRP A 218 -8.28 -27.30 -5.61
CA TRP A 218 -8.66 -28.72 -5.48
C TRP A 218 -9.72 -29.00 -4.40
N THR A 219 -9.84 -28.12 -3.41
CA THR A 219 -10.82 -28.14 -2.30
C THR A 219 -11.47 -26.76 -2.14
N SER A 220 -12.63 -26.68 -1.45
CA SER A 220 -13.33 -25.42 -1.14
C SER A 220 -12.41 -24.37 -0.49
N ALA A 221 -11.57 -24.79 0.46
CA ALA A 221 -10.59 -23.91 1.11
C ALA A 221 -9.54 -23.39 0.11
N SER A 222 -9.04 -24.24 -0.79
CA SER A 222 -8.07 -23.80 -1.81
C SER A 222 -8.69 -22.96 -2.93
N ILE A 223 -9.99 -23.12 -3.23
CA ILE A 223 -10.74 -22.24 -4.13
C ILE A 223 -10.81 -20.83 -3.52
N ALA A 224 -11.18 -20.73 -2.25
CA ALA A 224 -11.24 -19.45 -1.54
C ALA A 224 -9.86 -18.77 -1.46
N ALA A 225 -8.81 -19.52 -1.15
CA ALA A 225 -7.44 -19.02 -1.14
C ALA A 225 -6.97 -18.52 -2.52
N ALA A 226 -7.26 -19.26 -3.60
CA ALA A 226 -6.93 -18.83 -4.96
C ALA A 226 -7.69 -17.55 -5.36
N HIS A 227 -8.95 -17.42 -4.95
CA HIS A 227 -9.73 -16.19 -5.15
C HIS A 227 -9.10 -14.99 -4.44
N VAL A 228 -8.76 -15.12 -3.15
CA VAL A 228 -8.11 -14.08 -2.36
C VAL A 228 -6.74 -13.69 -2.95
N TRP A 229 -5.95 -14.68 -3.37
CA TRP A 229 -4.67 -14.44 -4.06
C TRP A 229 -4.87 -13.63 -5.34
N GLY A 230 -5.87 -13.98 -6.15
CA GLY A 230 -6.16 -13.28 -7.40
C GLY A 230 -6.57 -11.82 -7.18
N GLN A 231 -7.32 -11.57 -6.11
CA GLN A 231 -7.73 -10.22 -5.71
C GLN A 231 -6.55 -9.38 -5.22
N HIS A 232 -5.70 -9.96 -4.36
CA HIS A 232 -4.49 -9.28 -3.88
C HIS A 232 -3.52 -8.98 -5.02
N ARG A 233 -3.34 -9.93 -5.95
CA ARG A 233 -2.59 -9.69 -7.19
C ARG A 233 -3.17 -8.52 -7.98
N ALA A 234 -4.48 -8.50 -8.19
CA ALA A 234 -5.12 -7.43 -8.95
C ALA A 234 -4.87 -6.06 -8.28
N MET A 235 -5.11 -5.93 -6.97
CA MET A 235 -4.85 -4.69 -6.24
C MET A 235 -3.41 -4.19 -6.39
N LEU A 236 -2.42 -5.08 -6.27
CA LEU A 236 -1.02 -4.71 -6.46
C LEU A 236 -0.72 -4.30 -7.91
N LEU A 237 -1.37 -4.92 -8.90
CA LEU A 237 -1.19 -4.54 -10.31
C LEU A 237 -1.83 -3.22 -10.66
N ASP A 238 -3.00 -2.94 -10.10
CA ASP A 238 -3.66 -1.66 -10.30
C ASP A 238 -2.87 -0.53 -9.63
N ALA A 239 -2.30 -0.78 -8.45
CA ALA A 239 -1.47 0.18 -7.75
C ALA A 239 -0.12 0.40 -8.47
N PHE A 240 0.60 -0.66 -8.81
CA PHE A 240 1.94 -0.54 -9.38
C PHE A 240 1.98 -0.35 -10.92
N GLY A 241 0.84 -0.41 -11.60
CA GLY A 241 0.77 -0.27 -13.05
C GLY A 241 1.05 -1.56 -13.84
N CYS A 242 0.63 -1.57 -15.11
CA CYS A 242 0.65 -2.76 -15.99
C CYS A 242 2.07 -3.20 -16.40
N ASP A 243 3.05 -2.29 -16.40
CA ASP A 243 4.44 -2.57 -16.79
C ASP A 243 5.16 -3.52 -15.80
N VAL A 244 4.58 -3.67 -14.61
CA VAL A 244 5.07 -4.61 -13.60
C VAL A 244 4.83 -6.06 -14.02
N CYS A 245 3.94 -6.37 -14.95
CA CYS A 245 3.64 -7.76 -15.33
C CYS A 245 3.80 -8.06 -16.82
N HIS A 246 4.92 -7.71 -17.48
CA HIS A 246 5.21 -8.10 -18.88
C HIS A 246 3.98 -8.08 -19.84
N GLY A 247 3.08 -7.08 -19.71
CA GLY A 247 1.88 -6.97 -20.55
C GLY A 247 0.67 -7.84 -20.18
N GLU A 248 0.68 -8.62 -19.10
CA GLU A 248 -0.53 -9.20 -18.49
C GLU A 248 -1.29 -8.11 -17.71
N GLY A 249 -1.78 -7.10 -18.42
CA GLY A 249 -2.57 -6.03 -17.85
C GLY A 249 -3.75 -6.55 -17.03
N GLY A 250 -4.18 -5.79 -16.02
CA GLY A 250 -5.30 -6.05 -15.12
C GLY A 250 -6.69 -6.14 -15.77
N ARG A 251 -6.76 -6.52 -17.04
CA ARG A 251 -8.02 -6.74 -17.76
C ARG A 251 -8.58 -8.10 -17.36
N ASN A 252 -9.65 -8.04 -16.55
CA ASN A 252 -10.64 -9.09 -16.29
C ASN A 252 -10.58 -9.83 -14.95
N THR A 253 -10.45 -9.12 -13.83
CA THR A 253 -11.03 -9.58 -12.54
C THR A 253 -12.31 -8.81 -12.23
N ARG A 254 -13.35 -9.02 -13.06
CA ARG A 254 -14.74 -8.72 -12.67
C ARG A 254 -15.17 -9.78 -11.67
N GLY A 255 -15.30 -9.44 -10.39
CA GLY A 255 -15.85 -10.40 -9.42
C GLY A 255 -15.80 -10.05 -7.94
N ALA A 256 -15.12 -9.00 -7.48
CA ALA A 256 -15.16 -8.66 -6.05
C ALA A 256 -14.97 -7.17 -5.78
N THR A 257 -15.98 -6.37 -6.11
CA THR A 257 -16.12 -5.00 -5.60
C THR A 257 -16.38 -4.95 -4.08
N ASP A 258 -16.71 -6.09 -3.45
CA ASP A 258 -17.21 -6.12 -2.06
C ASP A 258 -16.18 -6.62 -1.02
N LEU A 259 -14.93 -6.87 -1.42
CA LEU A 259 -13.85 -7.20 -0.49
C LEU A 259 -13.20 -5.92 0.04
N PHE A 260 -12.95 -5.89 1.34
CA PHE A 260 -12.19 -4.80 1.95
C PHE A 260 -10.73 -4.86 1.47
N THR A 261 -10.16 -3.71 1.13
CA THR A 261 -8.75 -3.62 0.71
C THR A 261 -7.83 -3.63 1.93
N PRO A 262 -6.62 -4.20 1.82
CA PRO A 262 -5.62 -4.15 2.88
C PRO A 262 -4.87 -2.81 2.87
N SER A 263 -4.73 -2.20 4.05
CA SER A 263 -4.16 -0.86 4.27
C SER A 263 -3.70 -0.77 5.70
N ARG A 264 -2.71 0.10 5.93
CA ARG A 264 -2.02 0.44 7.17
C ARG A 264 -2.89 1.15 8.22
N GLU A 265 -3.97 1.82 7.83
CA GLU A 265 -4.79 2.62 8.76
C GLU A 265 -6.30 2.36 8.69
N GLY A 266 -6.75 1.58 7.71
CA GLY A 266 -8.17 1.26 7.54
C GLY A 266 -8.46 0.01 6.72
N GLY A 267 -7.44 -0.70 6.23
CA GLY A 267 -7.68 -2.04 5.72
C GLY A 267 -7.94 -3.04 6.83
N TRP A 268 -8.61 -4.13 6.49
CA TRP A 268 -8.97 -5.21 7.41
C TRP A 268 -7.76 -5.82 8.17
N GLN A 269 -6.53 -5.44 7.80
CA GLN A 269 -5.28 -5.76 8.47
C GLN A 269 -4.78 -4.74 9.52
N TRP A 270 -5.07 -3.41 9.46
CA TRP A 270 -4.40 -2.40 10.34
C TRP A 270 -5.30 -1.33 11.03
N GLY A 271 -5.21 -1.19 12.37
CA GLY A 271 -6.25 -0.63 13.29
C GLY A 271 -6.55 -1.40 14.61
N VAL A 272 -7.40 -0.85 15.49
CA VAL A 272 -7.86 -1.47 16.75
C VAL A 272 -8.95 -2.52 16.46
N PRO A 273 -9.07 -3.65 17.18
CA PRO A 273 -10.17 -4.59 17.01
C PRO A 273 -11.53 -3.88 17.09
N ARG A 274 -12.30 -3.90 15.99
CA ARG A 274 -13.70 -3.47 15.98
C ARG A 274 -14.58 -4.71 16.12
N THR A 275 -15.21 -4.85 17.27
CA THR A 275 -16.37 -5.70 17.48
C THR A 275 -17.63 -4.85 17.27
N ARG A 276 -18.77 -5.47 16.94
CA ARG A 276 -20.07 -4.76 16.86
C ARG A 276 -20.38 -3.96 18.13
N GLU A 277 -19.96 -4.47 19.29
CA GLU A 277 -20.13 -3.85 20.60
C GLU A 277 -19.39 -2.50 20.74
N ARG A 278 -18.26 -2.34 20.05
CA ARG A 278 -17.48 -1.09 20.08
C ARG A 278 -18.06 0.02 19.20
N LEU A 279 -18.83 -0.33 18.16
CA LEU A 279 -19.48 0.65 17.28
C LEU A 279 -20.68 1.34 17.96
N GLY A 280 -21.34 0.68 18.92
CA GLY A 280 -22.43 1.28 19.69
C GLY A 280 -21.99 2.11 20.91
N ALA A 281 -20.68 2.23 21.15
CA ALA A 281 -20.11 2.97 22.28
C ALA A 281 -19.40 4.27 21.87
N ASP A 282 -19.17 4.46 20.56
CA ASP A 282 -18.53 5.64 19.96
C ASP A 282 -19.55 6.53 19.18
N GLU A 283 -20.86 6.27 19.27
CA GLU A 283 -21.96 7.20 18.91
C GLU A 283 -22.38 8.03 20.14
#